data_AF-E1YBW7-F1
#
_entry.id   AF-E1YBW7-F1
#
_cell.length_a   1.000
_cell.length_b   1.000
_cell.length_c   1.000
_cell.angle_alpha   90.00
_cell.angle_beta   90.00
_cell.angle_gamma   90.00
#
_symmetry.space_group_name_H-M   'P 1'
#
loop_
_entity.id
_entity.type
_entity.pdbx_description
1 polymer ?
#
loop_
_entity_poly.entity_id
_entity_poly.type
_entity_poly.pdbx_seq_one_letter_code
_entity_poly.pdbx_strand_id
1 'polypeptide(L)'
;MKPGSKDIKLEILISGKELSELKRHSWQMVEAFSLDRRIEKYQGKRPIGLYSWDFDCILAVMKNALNDPTEYPEKNDSGYKALKTLFGQLQKEYRKFN
;
A
#
# COMPACT_ATOMS: atom_id res chain seq x y z
N MET A 1 11.14 12.14 -3.64
CA MET A 1 12.49 11.89 -3.09
C MET A 1 13.16 10.80 -3.92
N LYS A 2 14.41 10.98 -4.39
CA LYS A 2 15.14 9.90 -5.07
C LYS A 2 15.85 9.05 -4.02
N PRO A 3 15.81 7.71 -4.10
CA PRO A 3 16.54 6.86 -3.18
C PRO A 3 18.05 7.05 -3.35
N GLY A 4 18.76 7.21 -2.23
CA GLY A 4 20.21 7.13 -2.12
C GLY A 4 20.70 5.68 -2.05
N SER A 5 22.02 5.50 -2.13
CA SER A 5 22.66 4.18 -2.17
C SER A 5 22.54 3.36 -0.89
N LYS A 6 22.18 4.00 0.23
CA LYS A 6 22.00 3.37 1.54
C LYS A 6 20.53 3.09 1.87
N ASP A 7 19.60 3.52 1.01
CA ASP A 7 18.18 3.32 1.27
C ASP A 7 17.81 1.86 1.06
N ILE A 8 17.22 1.28 2.10
CA ILE A 8 16.72 -0.09 2.08
C ILE A 8 15.51 -0.15 1.17
N LYS A 9 15.43 -1.20 0.35
CA LYS A 9 14.28 -1.50 -0.50
C LYS A 9 13.75 -2.88 -0.16
N LEU A 10 12.48 -2.97 0.23
CA LEU A 10 11.81 -4.25 0.48
C LEU A 10 11.00 -4.64 -0.75
N GLU A 11 11.13 -5.90 -1.17
CA GLU A 11 10.40 -6.47 -2.30
C GLU A 11 9.13 -7.15 -1.79
N ILE A 12 7.96 -6.57 -2.08
CA ILE A 12 6.67 -7.05 -1.58
C ILE A 12 5.80 -7.53 -2.74
N LEU A 13 5.28 -8.75 -2.64
CA LEU A 13 4.29 -9.25 -3.59
C LEU A 13 2.87 -8.96 -3.07
N ILE A 14 2.20 -7.99 -3.68
CA ILE A 14 0.77 -7.72 -3.46
C ILE A 14 0.00 -8.22 -4.68
N SER A 15 -1.07 -8.99 -4.50
CA SER A 15 -1.82 -9.59 -5.61
C SER A 15 -3.31 -9.75 -5.30
N GLY A 16 -4.07 -10.21 -6.30
CA GLY A 16 -5.50 -10.52 -6.13
C GLY A 16 -6.34 -9.36 -5.62
N LYS A 17 -7.18 -9.63 -4.62
CA LYS A 17 -8.11 -8.63 -4.08
C LYS A 17 -7.40 -7.55 -3.26
N GLU A 18 -6.33 -7.89 -2.56
CA GLU A 18 -5.50 -6.92 -1.83
C GLU A 18 -4.96 -5.84 -2.77
N LEU A 19 -4.44 -6.25 -3.94
CA LEU A 19 -3.97 -5.31 -4.95
C LEU A 19 -5.11 -4.49 -5.56
N SER A 20 -6.24 -5.13 -5.84
CA SER A 20 -7.40 -4.44 -6.44
C SER A 20 -7.91 -3.32 -5.53
N GLU A 21 -7.99 -3.59 -4.22
CA GLU A 21 -8.38 -2.60 -3.21
C GLU A 21 -7.32 -1.52 -3.02
N LEU A 22 -6.03 -1.88 -2.99
CA LEU A 22 -4.96 -0.89 -2.88
C LEU A 22 -4.98 0.11 -4.05
N LYS A 23 -5.24 -0.38 -5.28
CA LYS A 23 -5.32 0.47 -6.48
C LYS A 23 -6.48 1.47 -6.42
N ARG A 24 -7.60 1.10 -5.80
CA ARG A 24 -8.77 1.99 -5.64
C ARG A 24 -8.40 3.30 -4.92
N HIS A 25 -7.40 3.24 -4.05
CA HIS A 25 -6.91 4.36 -3.24
C HIS A 25 -5.58 4.95 -3.77
N SER A 26 -5.07 4.49 -4.90
CA SER A 26 -3.75 4.89 -5.43
C SER A 26 -3.65 6.39 -5.76
N TRP A 27 -4.77 7.03 -6.12
CA TRP A 27 -4.84 8.46 -6.38
C TRP A 27 -4.52 9.34 -5.16
N GLN A 28 -4.63 8.78 -3.95
CA GLN A 28 -4.25 9.45 -2.70
C GLN A 28 -2.75 9.33 -2.39
N MET A 29 -1.97 8.60 -3.21
CA MET A 29 -0.54 8.35 -3.00
C MET A 29 0.37 9.31 -3.79
N VAL A 30 -0.17 10.40 -4.33
CA VAL A 30 0.55 11.37 -5.18
C VAL A 30 1.73 12.04 -4.47
N GLU A 31 1.71 12.10 -3.15
CA GLU A 31 2.76 12.73 -2.33
C GLU A 31 4.05 11.90 -2.27
N ALA A 32 3.97 10.59 -2.54
CA ALA A 32 5.13 9.73 -2.65
C ALA A 32 5.56 9.59 -4.12
N PHE A 33 6.86 9.67 -4.36
CA PHE A 33 7.51 9.78 -5.67
C PHE A 33 6.91 8.87 -6.77
N SER A 34 5.93 9.40 -7.52
CA SER A 34 5.16 8.65 -8.55
C SER A 34 4.59 7.32 -8.06
N LEU A 35 4.29 7.21 -6.76
CA LEU A 35 3.82 5.99 -6.12
C LEU A 35 2.41 5.64 -6.60
N ASP A 36 1.56 6.65 -6.74
CA ASP A 36 0.26 6.58 -7.40
C ASP A 36 0.33 5.79 -8.72
N ARG A 37 1.19 6.22 -9.66
CA ARG A 37 1.35 5.60 -10.99
C ARG A 37 1.98 4.22 -10.90
N ARG A 38 2.90 4.01 -9.97
CA ARG A 38 3.55 2.70 -9.75
C ARG A 38 2.51 1.68 -9.31
N ILE A 39 1.69 2.01 -8.31
CA ILE A 39 0.64 1.14 -7.78
C ILE A 39 -0.47 0.92 -8.81
N GLU A 40 -0.93 1.97 -9.48
CA GLU A 40 -1.96 1.88 -10.53
C GLU A 40 -1.56 0.89 -11.65
N LYS A 41 -0.31 0.99 -12.14
CA LYS A 41 0.21 0.14 -13.22
C LYS A 41 0.64 -1.25 -12.75
N TYR A 42 0.86 -1.45 -11.46
CA TYR A 42 1.39 -2.68 -10.90
C TYR A 42 0.44 -3.87 -11.12
N GLN A 43 0.95 -4.98 -11.65
CA GLN A 43 0.13 -6.12 -12.08
C GLN A 43 0.01 -7.24 -11.03
N GLY A 44 0.76 -7.17 -9.93
CA GLY A 44 0.77 -8.21 -8.90
C GLY A 44 1.36 -9.55 -9.32
N LYS A 45 2.15 -9.58 -10.41
CA LYS A 45 2.80 -10.80 -10.92
C LYS A 45 4.25 -10.99 -10.45
N ARG A 46 4.90 -9.91 -10.03
CA ARG A 46 6.28 -9.87 -9.52
C ARG A 46 6.29 -8.94 -8.32
N PRO A 47 7.17 -9.11 -7.32
CA PRO A 47 7.27 -8.16 -6.22
C PRO A 47 7.46 -6.72 -6.71
N ILE A 48 6.89 -5.77 -5.96
CA ILE A 48 7.18 -4.35 -6.10
C ILE A 48 8.18 -3.95 -5.02
N GLY A 49 9.26 -3.30 -5.44
CA GLY A 49 10.22 -2.70 -4.52
C GLY A 49 9.64 -1.44 -3.91
N LEU A 50 9.59 -1.38 -2.58
CA LEU A 50 9.08 -0.26 -1.79
C LEU A 50 10.14 0.22 -0.80
N TYR A 51 10.27 1.54 -0.69
CA TYR A 51 11.13 2.21 0.30
C TYR A 51 10.34 2.61 1.54
N SER A 52 11.01 3.00 2.62
CA SER A 52 10.36 3.41 3.87
C SER A 52 9.29 4.49 3.67
N TRP A 53 9.59 5.54 2.88
CA TRP A 53 8.61 6.59 2.55
C TRP A 53 7.46 6.10 1.65
N ASP A 54 7.66 5.07 0.83
CA ASP A 54 6.56 4.46 0.08
C ASP A 54 5.61 3.75 1.06
N PHE A 55 6.16 3.05 2.06
CA PHE A 55 5.37 2.43 3.12
C PHE A 55 4.62 3.46 3.97
N ASP A 56 5.26 4.56 4.38
CA ASP A 56 4.61 5.62 5.16
C ASP A 56 3.36 6.14 4.44
N CYS A 57 3.50 6.42 3.14
CA CYS A 57 2.39 6.90 2.30
C CYS A 57 1.28 5.84 2.15
N ILE A 58 1.65 4.60 1.79
CA ILE A 58 0.68 3.50 1.62
C ILE A 58 -0.09 3.25 2.93
N LEU A 59 0.61 3.15 4.05
CA LEU A 59 0.01 2.87 5.35
C LEU A 59 -0.91 4.01 5.80
N ALA A 60 -0.52 5.27 5.57
CA ALA A 60 -1.37 6.41 5.88
C ALA A 60 -2.68 6.40 5.06
N VAL A 61 -2.57 6.19 3.75
CA VAL A 61 -3.73 6.11 2.84
C VAL A 61 -4.65 4.94 3.23
N MET A 62 -4.11 3.75 3.41
CA MET A 62 -4.89 2.58 3.82
C MET A 62 -5.56 2.77 5.17
N LYS A 63 -4.88 3.37 6.14
CA LYS A 63 -5.45 3.66 7.46
C LYS A 63 -6.61 4.65 7.36
N ASN A 64 -6.49 5.69 6.53
CA ASN A 64 -7.57 6.64 6.31
C ASN A 64 -8.77 5.95 5.67
N ALA A 65 -8.56 5.21 4.57
CA ALA A 65 -9.61 4.47 3.88
C ALA A 65 -10.33 3.48 4.81
N LEU A 66 -9.60 2.68 5.59
CA LEU A 66 -10.18 1.71 6.53
C LEU A 66 -10.99 2.35 7.66
N ASN A 67 -10.78 3.63 7.97
CA ASN A 67 -11.51 4.35 8.99
C ASN A 67 -12.63 5.25 8.42
N ASP A 68 -12.74 5.35 7.10
CA ASP A 68 -13.74 6.17 6.42
C ASP A 68 -15.03 5.35 6.21
N PRO A 69 -16.14 5.72 6.89
CA PRO A 69 -17.43 5.04 6.73
C PRO A 69 -18.05 5.22 5.36
N THR A 70 -17.63 6.22 4.58
CA THR A 70 -18.10 6.41 3.20
C THR A 70 -17.41 5.44 2.23
N GLU A 71 -16.15 5.12 2.48
CA GLU A 71 -15.39 4.13 1.69
C GLU A 71 -15.73 2.69 2.06
N TYR A 72 -15.90 2.42 3.35
CA TYR A 72 -16.30 1.11 3.86
C TYR A 72 -17.39 1.24 4.93
N PRO A 73 -18.67 1.37 4.53
CA PRO A 73 -19.79 1.42 5.46
C PRO A 73 -19.89 0.14 6.32
N GLU A 74 -19.58 -1.01 5.71
CA GLU A 74 -19.65 -2.31 6.35
C GLU A 74 -18.27 -2.99 6.42
N LYS A 75 -17.79 -3.24 7.63
CA LYS A 75 -16.49 -3.91 7.89
C LYS A 75 -16.50 -5.41 7.54
N ASN A 76 -17.65 -5.95 7.15
CA ASN A 76 -17.76 -7.31 6.67
C ASN A 76 -17.51 -7.44 5.16
N ASP A 77 -17.44 -6.31 4.46
CA ASP A 77 -17.13 -6.29 3.03
C ASP A 77 -15.79 -6.98 2.76
N SER A 78 -15.78 -7.70 1.64
CA SER A 78 -14.63 -8.47 1.21
C SER A 78 -13.45 -7.58 0.76
N GLY A 79 -13.72 -6.37 0.26
CA GLY A 79 -12.72 -5.35 -0.02
C GLY A 79 -12.11 -4.79 1.25
N TYR A 80 -12.94 -4.42 2.23
CA TYR A 80 -12.47 -4.00 3.56
C TYR A 80 -11.55 -5.03 4.21
N LYS A 81 -11.97 -6.31 4.20
CA LYS A 81 -11.17 -7.41 4.78
C LYS A 81 -9.84 -7.60 4.05
N ALA A 82 -9.83 -7.51 2.73
CA ALA A 82 -8.61 -7.61 1.93
C ALA A 82 -7.65 -6.45 2.23
N LEU A 83 -8.14 -5.21 2.22
CA LEU A 83 -7.32 -4.04 2.51
C LEU A 83 -6.78 -4.07 3.94
N LYS A 84 -7.60 -4.49 4.92
CA LYS A 84 -7.18 -4.65 6.31
C LYS A 84 -6.11 -5.74 6.49
N THR A 85 -6.23 -6.84 5.75
CA THR A 85 -5.24 -7.92 5.76
C THR A 85 -3.90 -7.42 5.21
N LEU A 86 -3.93 -6.77 4.05
CA LEU A 86 -2.75 -6.15 3.46
C LEU A 86 -2.12 -5.11 4.39
N PHE A 87 -2.93 -4.28 5.05
CA PHE A 87 -2.44 -3.25 5.98
C PHE A 87 -1.62 -3.88 7.11
N GLY A 88 -2.14 -4.95 7.72
CA GLY A 88 -1.42 -5.68 8.76
C GLY A 88 -0.15 -6.38 8.27
N GLN A 89 -0.13 -6.89 7.04
CA GLN A 89 1.09 -7.46 6.43
C GLN A 89 2.15 -6.37 6.22
N LEU A 90 1.79 -5.24 5.60
CA LEU A 90 2.71 -4.15 5.33
C LEU A 90 3.25 -3.53 6.63
N GLN A 91 2.44 -3.43 7.69
CA GLN A 91 2.93 -2.99 9.00
C GLN A 91 4.00 -3.90 9.59
N LYS A 92 3.93 -5.22 9.34
CA LYS A 92 4.96 -6.16 9.80
C LYS A 92 6.24 -5.99 8.99
N GLU A 93 6.11 -5.86 7.68
CA GLU A 93 7.24 -5.65 6.77
C GLU A 93 7.95 -4.33 7.03
N TYR A 94 7.20 -3.26 7.31
CA TYR A 94 7.73 -1.94 7.61
C TYR A 94 8.66 -1.91 8.84
N ARG A 95 8.47 -2.83 9.80
CA ARG A 95 9.37 -2.94 10.97
C ARG A 95 10.80 -3.31 10.60
N LYS A 96 11.05 -3.86 9.40
CA LYS A 96 12.38 -4.24 8.93
C LYS A 96 13.26 -3.03 8.53
N PHE A 97 12.69 -1.82 8.49
CA PHE A 97 13.46 -0.59 8.31
C PHE A 97 14.08 -0.06 9.61
N ASN A 98 13.70 -0.62 10.77
CA ASN A 98 14.20 -0.26 12.09
C ASN A 98 15.18 -1.31 12.62
#